data_AF-A0A226E9U2-F1
#
_entry.id   AF-A0A226E9U2-F1
#
_cell.length_a   1.000
_cell.length_b   1.000
_cell.length_c   1.000
_cell.angle_alpha   90.00
_cell.angle_beta   90.00
_cell.angle_gamma   90.00
#
_symmetry.space_group_name_H-M   'P 1'
#
loop_
_entity.id
_entity.type
_entity.pdbx_description
1 polymer ?
#
loop_
_entity_poly.entity_id
_entity_poly.type
_entity_poly.pdbx_seq_one_letter_code
_entity_poly.pdbx_strand_id
1 'polypeptide(L)'
;MAWSYLKSFWKICKTVQIPSHTPFDALLRFNIISNPLYTQFLTWNGATRLPTPTPLKQLKASMLFSGVLVVTNLFLFFIVTKEVLSYERDPELTSSAIIITVLCSGITLTLSMTPIYLWNGSDICFVYRSVETLKQKLNQDNGSTCAKIDLMGLFLHAWILGIILVPPGAAVVPLAIHNLEPTYFIERYLTFIPSIGVILCRMTAMFIIMFNIKCCMQT
;
A
#
# COMPACT_ATOMS: atom_id res chain seq x y z
N MET A 1 -17.43 21.97 -17.19
CA MET A 1 -16.27 22.08 -16.28
C MET A 1 -15.32 20.87 -16.36
N ALA A 2 -15.83 19.62 -16.39
CA ALA A 2 -15.01 18.39 -16.48
C ALA A 2 -14.03 18.32 -17.68
N TRP A 3 -14.40 18.87 -18.85
CA TRP A 3 -13.56 18.86 -20.05
C TRP A 3 -12.24 19.65 -19.93
N SER A 4 -12.23 20.69 -19.10
CA SER A 4 -11.03 21.51 -18.84
C SER A 4 -9.96 20.72 -18.08
N TYR A 5 -10.39 19.97 -17.07
CA TYR A 5 -9.50 19.13 -16.25
C TYR A 5 -8.88 17.99 -17.06
N LEU A 6 -9.64 17.37 -17.96
CA LEU A 6 -9.16 16.32 -18.86
C LEU A 6 -8.07 16.82 -19.82
N LYS A 7 -8.23 18.02 -20.41
CA LYS A 7 -7.18 18.64 -21.25
C LYS A 7 -5.91 18.95 -20.47
N SER A 8 -6.04 19.43 -19.23
CA SER A 8 -4.89 19.73 -18.36
C SER A 8 -4.13 18.46 -17.98
N PHE A 9 -4.87 17.40 -17.60
CA PHE A 9 -4.28 16.10 -17.29
C PHE A 9 -3.55 15.49 -18.48
N TRP A 10 -4.14 15.55 -19.69
CA TRP A 10 -3.51 15.08 -20.92
C TRP A 10 -2.22 15.82 -21.26
N LYS A 11 -2.17 17.13 -20.98
CA LYS A 11 -0.97 17.95 -21.17
C LYS A 11 0.14 17.53 -20.19
N ILE A 12 -0.21 17.23 -18.94
CA ILE A 12 0.72 16.69 -17.94
C ILE A 12 1.26 15.32 -18.40
N CYS A 13 0.38 14.40 -18.83
CA CYS A 13 0.79 13.09 -19.35
C CYS A 13 1.74 13.18 -20.55
N LYS A 14 1.56 14.15 -21.45
CA LYS A 14 2.47 14.36 -22.60
C LYS A 14 3.82 14.97 -22.23
N THR A 15 3.90 15.69 -21.12
CA THR A 15 5.14 16.37 -20.70
C THR A 15 6.02 15.46 -19.85
N VAL A 16 5.45 14.41 -19.26
CA VAL A 16 6.20 13.36 -18.58
C VAL A 16 6.85 12.46 -19.63
N GLN A 17 8.06 12.81 -20.06
CA GLN A 17 8.94 11.82 -20.67
C GLN A 17 9.11 10.69 -19.67
N ILE A 18 8.59 9.51 -20.00
CA ILE A 18 8.68 8.37 -19.09
C ILE A 18 10.12 7.86 -19.17
N PRO A 19 10.96 8.11 -18.15
CA PRO A 19 12.34 7.65 -18.16
C PRO A 19 12.37 6.13 -18.09
N SER A 20 13.43 5.52 -18.62
CA SER A 20 13.65 4.07 -18.72
C SER A 20 12.82 3.23 -17.75
N HIS A 21 11.98 2.34 -18.30
CA HIS A 21 11.11 1.45 -17.54
C HIS A 21 11.87 0.27 -16.94
N THR A 22 13.00 0.49 -16.27
CA THR A 22 13.64 -0.62 -15.56
C THR A 22 12.92 -0.85 -14.23
N PRO A 23 12.77 -2.10 -13.78
CA PRO A 23 12.24 -2.45 -12.46
C PRO A 23 12.96 -1.70 -11.33
N PHE A 24 14.27 -1.52 -11.50
CA PHE A 24 15.15 -0.79 -10.60
C PHE A 24 14.78 0.70 -10.49
N ASP A 25 14.56 1.38 -11.62
CA ASP A 25 14.13 2.78 -11.61
C ASP A 25 12.75 2.93 -10.97
N ALA A 26 11.86 1.95 -11.16
CA ALA A 26 10.55 1.94 -10.51
C ALA A 26 10.70 1.87 -8.98
N LEU A 27 11.48 0.91 -8.48
CA LEU A 27 11.76 0.74 -7.06
C LEU A 27 12.41 1.99 -6.45
N LEU A 28 13.38 2.60 -7.15
CA LEU A 28 14.04 3.82 -6.69
C LEU A 28 13.06 4.99 -6.57
N ARG A 29 12.22 5.21 -7.59
CA ARG A 29 11.20 6.26 -7.56
C ARG A 29 10.17 6.02 -6.47
N PHE A 30 9.75 4.77 -6.30
CA PHE A 30 8.86 4.41 -5.21
C PHE A 30 9.47 4.77 -3.86
N ASN A 31 10.72 4.37 -3.63
CA ASN A 31 11.43 4.71 -2.39
C ASN A 31 11.48 6.23 -2.18
N ILE A 32 11.81 7.02 -3.20
CA ILE A 32 11.84 8.49 -3.07
C ILE A 32 10.48 9.06 -2.65
N ILE A 33 9.38 8.56 -3.23
CA ILE A 33 8.03 9.05 -2.96
C ILE A 33 7.55 8.61 -1.56
N SER A 34 7.87 7.38 -1.17
CA SER A 34 7.34 6.77 0.06
C SER A 34 8.20 7.04 1.29
N ASN A 35 9.51 7.29 1.14
CA ASN A 35 10.43 7.58 2.24
C ASN A 35 9.96 8.72 3.18
N PRO A 36 9.42 9.86 2.70
CA PRO A 36 8.89 10.89 3.61
C PRO A 36 7.58 10.49 4.30
N LEU A 37 6.84 9.53 3.74
CA LEU A 37 5.52 9.13 4.22
C LEU A 37 5.58 7.94 5.18
N TYR A 38 6.57 7.06 5.02
CA TYR A 38 6.68 5.82 5.78
C TYR A 38 8.15 5.37 5.88
N THR A 39 8.60 5.04 7.08
CA THR A 39 9.93 4.44 7.26
C THR A 39 9.94 3.04 6.67
N GLN A 40 10.64 2.87 5.55
CA GLN A 40 10.81 1.56 4.91
C GLN A 40 11.81 0.67 5.66
N PHE A 41 11.70 -0.65 5.48
CA PHE A 41 12.70 -1.63 5.97
C PHE A 41 14.04 -1.54 5.24
N LEU A 42 14.05 -0.97 4.03
CA LEU A 42 15.24 -0.74 3.22
C LEU A 42 15.44 0.76 3.05
N THR A 43 16.54 1.28 3.58
CA THR A 43 16.97 2.66 3.32
C THR A 43 17.93 2.67 2.14
N TRP A 44 17.73 3.57 1.20
CA TRP A 44 18.64 3.75 0.08
C TRP A 44 19.71 4.79 0.42
N ASN A 45 20.97 4.39 0.28
CA ASN A 45 22.08 5.33 0.44
C ASN A 45 22.15 6.22 -0.81
N GLY A 46 21.99 7.54 -0.65
CA GLY A 46 22.00 8.49 -1.75
C GLY A 46 23.33 8.55 -2.53
N ALA A 47 24.44 8.23 -1.88
CA ALA A 47 25.76 8.24 -2.52
C ALA A 47 26.01 6.98 -3.36
N THR A 48 25.65 5.80 -2.85
CA THR A 48 25.90 4.52 -3.54
C THR A 48 24.71 4.04 -4.38
N ARG A 49 23.52 4.59 -4.17
CA ARG A 49 22.23 4.09 -4.68
C ARG A 49 21.99 2.61 -4.39
N LEU A 50 22.62 2.06 -3.35
CA LEU A 50 22.40 0.68 -2.91
C LEU A 50 21.45 0.65 -1.72
N PRO A 51 20.57 -0.37 -1.64
CA PRO A 51 19.76 -0.59 -0.46
C PRO A 51 20.65 -1.02 0.72
N THR A 52 20.28 -0.53 1.88
CA THR A 52 20.85 -0.89 3.17
C THR A 52 19.71 -1.16 4.14
N PRO A 53 19.82 -2.16 5.02
CA PRO A 53 18.78 -2.43 6.00
C PRO A 53 18.63 -1.22 6.93
N THR A 54 17.39 -0.77 7.11
CA THR A 54 17.06 0.34 8.02
C THR A 54 17.31 -0.10 9.46
N PRO A 55 18.03 0.68 10.28
CA PRO A 55 18.26 0.32 11.67
C PRO A 55 16.94 0.27 12.44
N LEU A 56 16.75 -0.75 13.28
CA LEU A 56 15.51 -0.98 14.04
C LEU A 56 15.02 0.25 14.83
N LYS A 57 15.95 1.09 15.31
CA LYS A 57 15.65 2.32 16.04
C LYS A 57 14.83 3.34 15.23
N GLN A 58 14.92 3.33 13.90
CA GLN A 58 14.19 4.22 13.00
C GLN A 58 12.82 3.64 12.61
N LEU A 59 12.60 2.33 12.76
CA LEU A 59 11.37 1.63 12.39
C LEU A 59 10.23 1.78 13.42
N LYS A 60 10.39 2.59 14.47
CA LYS A 60 9.40 2.72 15.56
C LYS A 60 8.00 3.09 15.07
N ALA A 61 7.91 4.05 14.14
CA ALA A 61 6.63 4.49 13.59
C ALA A 61 5.97 3.36 12.77
N SER A 62 6.76 2.70 11.91
CA SER A 62 6.30 1.55 11.13
C SER A 62 5.78 0.43 12.03
N MET A 63 6.55 0.05 13.06
CA MET A 63 6.14 -0.98 14.03
C MET A 63 4.88 -0.59 14.81
N LEU A 64 4.73 0.69 15.17
CA LEU A 64 3.53 1.20 15.80
C LEU A 64 2.31 1.05 14.88
N PHE A 65 2.43 1.46 13.62
CA PHE A 65 1.36 1.33 12.63
C PHE A 65 0.99 -0.13 12.35
N SER A 66 1.97 -1.02 12.22
CA SER A 66 1.72 -2.46 12.10
C SER A 66 0.99 -3.01 13.32
N GLY A 67 1.38 -2.58 14.53
CA GLY A 67 0.70 -2.95 15.77
C GLY A 67 -0.77 -2.48 15.81
N VAL A 68 -1.03 -1.22 15.43
CA VAL A 68 -2.40 -0.69 15.32
C VAL A 68 -3.20 -1.51 14.30
N LEU A 69 -2.61 -1.83 13.14
CA LEU A 69 -3.27 -2.61 12.10
C LEU A 69 -3.63 -4.03 12.59
N VAL A 70 -2.75 -4.70 13.34
CA VAL A 70 -3.03 -6.00 13.97
C VAL A 70 -4.21 -5.90 14.91
N VAL A 71 -4.21 -4.91 15.82
CA VAL A 71 -5.29 -4.72 16.79
C VAL A 71 -6.62 -4.45 16.09
N THR A 72 -6.62 -3.57 15.07
CA THR A 72 -7.82 -3.30 14.26
C THR A 72 -8.30 -4.56 13.54
N ASN A 73 -7.40 -5.36 12.97
CA ASN A 73 -7.77 -6.62 12.29
C ASN A 73 -8.39 -7.64 13.26
N LEU A 74 -7.81 -7.79 14.46
CA LEU A 74 -8.37 -8.66 15.51
C LEU A 74 -9.74 -8.19 15.97
N PHE A 75 -9.92 -6.87 16.13
CA PHE A 75 -11.20 -6.28 16.51
C PHE A 75 -12.27 -6.52 15.44
N LEU A 76 -11.93 -6.32 14.16
CA LEU A 76 -12.84 -6.63 13.04
C LEU A 76 -13.18 -8.12 12.98
N PHE A 77 -12.18 -8.99 13.16
CA PHE A 77 -12.40 -10.44 13.19
C PHE A 77 -13.33 -10.85 14.34
N PHE A 78 -13.18 -10.25 15.51
CA PHE A 78 -14.07 -10.46 16.65
C PHE A 78 -15.51 -10.03 16.33
N ILE A 79 -15.71 -8.85 15.74
CA ILE A 79 -17.04 -8.38 15.31
C ILE A 79 -17.66 -9.36 14.33
N VAL A 80 -16.94 -9.73 13.26
CA VAL A 80 -17.45 -10.68 12.26
C VAL A 80 -17.80 -12.02 12.89
N THR A 81 -16.93 -12.56 13.75
CA THR A 81 -17.19 -13.83 14.43
C THR A 81 -18.42 -13.73 15.31
N LYS A 82 -18.58 -12.63 16.05
CA LYS A 82 -19.76 -12.40 16.89
C LYS A 82 -21.03 -12.34 16.05
N GLU A 83 -21.02 -11.58 14.95
CA GLU A 83 -22.17 -11.44 14.02
C GLU A 83 -22.52 -12.78 13.35
N VAL A 84 -21.51 -13.55 12.94
CA VAL A 84 -21.69 -14.90 12.37
C VAL A 84 -22.24 -15.88 13.41
N LEU A 85 -21.87 -15.74 14.68
CA LEU A 85 -22.37 -16.58 15.77
C LEU A 85 -23.75 -16.16 16.28
N SER A 86 -24.09 -14.86 16.23
CA SER A 86 -25.39 -14.33 16.66
C SER A 86 -26.49 -14.49 15.60
N TYR A 87 -26.29 -15.34 14.60
CA TYR A 87 -27.06 -15.42 13.37
C TYR A 87 -28.56 -15.72 13.57
N GLU A 88 -29.34 -14.68 13.86
CA GLU A 88 -30.75 -14.60 13.51
C GLU A 88 -30.87 -14.14 12.05
N ARG A 89 -30.68 -15.10 11.13
CA ARG A 89 -31.19 -15.15 9.75
C ARG A 89 -31.43 -13.82 9.00
N ASP A 90 -30.49 -12.88 9.03
CA ASP A 90 -30.61 -11.62 8.29
C ASP A 90 -29.85 -11.70 6.95
N PRO A 91 -30.52 -11.74 5.79
CA PRO A 91 -29.89 -11.96 4.48
C PRO A 91 -28.96 -10.82 4.04
N GLU A 92 -29.14 -9.61 4.59
CA GLU A 92 -28.27 -8.46 4.29
C GLU A 92 -26.87 -8.61 4.92
N LEU A 93 -26.79 -9.30 6.06
CA LEU A 93 -25.56 -9.55 6.80
C LEU A 93 -24.56 -10.43 6.04
N THR A 94 -25.06 -11.31 5.15
CA THR A 94 -24.21 -12.24 4.40
C THR A 94 -23.28 -11.51 3.43
N SER A 95 -23.74 -10.43 2.79
CA SER A 95 -22.95 -9.69 1.81
C SER A 95 -21.83 -8.84 2.45
N SER A 96 -22.15 -8.14 3.54
CA SER A 96 -21.18 -7.34 4.29
C SER A 96 -20.13 -8.23 4.97
N ALA A 97 -20.53 -9.37 5.54
CA ALA A 97 -19.60 -10.34 6.12
C ALA A 97 -18.57 -10.86 5.09
N ILE A 98 -18.98 -11.09 3.83
CA ILE A 98 -18.06 -11.49 2.76
C ILE A 98 -17.05 -10.37 2.48
N ILE A 99 -17.51 -9.13 2.32
CA ILE A 99 -16.63 -7.98 2.05
C ILE A 99 -15.62 -7.79 3.19
N ILE A 100 -16.08 -7.83 4.44
CA ILE A 100 -15.21 -7.69 5.61
C ILE A 100 -14.20 -8.84 5.67
N THR A 101 -14.62 -10.06 5.37
CA THR A 101 -13.73 -11.23 5.32
C THR A 101 -12.63 -11.07 4.27
N VAL A 102 -12.99 -10.61 3.06
CA VAL A 102 -12.02 -10.32 1.99
C VAL A 102 -11.03 -9.24 2.44
N LEU A 103 -11.51 -8.16 3.08
CA LEU A 103 -10.64 -7.11 3.63
C LEU A 103 -9.68 -7.64 4.71
N CYS A 104 -10.20 -8.41 5.68
CA CYS A 104 -9.40 -9.00 6.76
C CYS A 104 -8.34 -9.98 6.22
N SER A 105 -8.67 -10.77 5.20
CA SER A 105 -7.69 -11.67 4.57
C SER A 105 -6.55 -10.91 3.89
N GLY A 106 -6.84 -9.80 3.20
CA GLY A 106 -5.81 -8.93 2.60
C GLY A 106 -4.90 -8.28 3.65
N ILE A 107 -5.47 -7.83 4.77
CA ILE A 107 -4.69 -7.29 5.91
C ILE A 107 -3.79 -8.37 6.50
N THR A 108 -4.33 -9.58 6.70
CA THR A 108 -3.58 -10.71 7.29
C THR A 108 -2.40 -11.13 6.41
N LEU A 109 -2.58 -11.18 5.08
CA LEU A 109 -1.49 -11.44 4.14
C LEU A 109 -0.39 -10.39 4.26
N THR A 110 -0.76 -9.11 4.33
CA THR A 110 0.20 -8.02 4.47
C THR A 110 0.99 -8.15 5.78
N LEU A 111 0.30 -8.37 6.90
CA LEU A 111 0.90 -8.54 8.21
C LEU A 111 1.82 -9.76 8.29
N SER A 112 1.55 -10.81 7.52
CA SER A 112 2.41 -11.99 7.45
C SER A 112 3.70 -11.75 6.66
N MET A 113 3.69 -10.82 5.70
CA MET A 113 4.86 -10.48 4.90
C MET A 113 5.83 -9.56 5.65
N THR A 114 5.31 -8.59 6.41
CA THR A 114 6.12 -7.65 7.22
C THR A 114 7.27 -8.31 8.00
N PRO A 115 7.03 -9.37 8.80
CA PRO A 115 8.09 -10.03 9.55
C PRO A 115 9.12 -10.70 8.64
N ILE A 116 8.69 -11.32 7.54
CA ILE A 116 9.58 -12.00 6.59
C ILE A 116 10.60 -10.99 6.05
N TYR A 117 10.14 -9.79 5.71
CA TYR A 117 11.01 -8.71 5.23
C TYR A 117 11.89 -8.12 6.32
N LEU A 118 11.37 -7.99 7.55
CA LEU A 118 12.16 -7.51 8.68
C LEU A 118 13.31 -8.46 9.03
N TRP A 119 13.06 -9.78 9.03
CA TRP A 119 14.07 -10.79 9.37
C TRP A 119 15.05 -11.06 8.24
N ASN A 120 14.60 -11.02 6.98
CA ASN A 120 15.44 -11.35 5.81
C ASN A 120 15.97 -10.10 5.08
N GLY A 121 15.93 -8.92 5.71
CA GLY A 121 16.33 -7.66 5.06
C GLY A 121 17.78 -7.66 4.56
N SER A 122 18.70 -8.34 5.26
CA SER A 122 20.09 -8.50 4.81
C SER A 122 20.21 -9.32 3.54
N ASP A 123 19.42 -10.40 3.45
CA ASP A 123 19.48 -11.37 2.37
C ASP A 123 18.88 -10.76 1.10
N ILE A 124 17.79 -9.98 1.26
CA ILE A 124 17.19 -9.21 0.18
C ILE A 124 18.18 -8.16 -0.34
N CYS A 125 18.89 -7.45 0.54
CA CYS A 125 19.96 -6.53 0.12
C CYS A 125 21.07 -7.24 -0.65
N PHE A 126 21.45 -8.45 -0.23
CA PHE A 126 22.47 -9.25 -0.88
C PHE A 126 22.04 -9.71 -2.28
N VAL A 127 20.83 -10.26 -2.41
CA VAL A 127 20.23 -10.66 -3.69
C VAL A 127 20.18 -9.46 -4.63
N TYR A 128 19.71 -8.32 -4.13
CA TYR A 128 19.63 -7.08 -4.91
C TYR A 128 21.00 -6.66 -5.46
N ARG A 129 22.04 -6.61 -4.62
CA ARG A 129 23.41 -6.26 -5.05
C ARG A 129 23.96 -7.23 -6.09
N SER A 130 23.64 -8.51 -5.95
CA SER A 130 24.07 -9.55 -6.88
C SER A 130 23.43 -9.38 -8.26
N VAL A 131 22.12 -9.11 -8.31
CA VAL A 131 21.39 -8.83 -9.56
C VAL A 131 21.91 -7.56 -10.22
N GLU A 132 22.19 -6.50 -9.46
CA GLU A 132 22.74 -5.26 -10.01
C GLU A 132 24.14 -5.46 -10.59
N THR A 133 25.01 -6.20 -9.91
CA THR A 133 26.35 -6.55 -10.40
C THR A 133 26.26 -7.36 -11.71
N LEU A 134 25.32 -8.30 -11.79
CA LEU A 134 25.09 -9.10 -13.00
C LEU A 134 24.61 -8.21 -14.16
N LYS A 135 23.67 -7.30 -13.91
CA LYS A 135 23.17 -6.35 -14.90
C LYS A 135 24.27 -5.45 -15.45
N GLN A 136 25.17 -4.96 -14.59
CA GLN A 136 26.31 -4.13 -15.02
C GLN A 136 27.26 -4.88 -15.94
N LYS A 137 27.59 -6.14 -15.63
CA LYS A 137 28.40 -7.01 -16.50
C LYS A 137 27.73 -7.28 -17.84
N LEU A 138 26.44 -7.61 -17.82
CA LEU A 138 25.68 -7.91 -19.04
C LEU A 138 25.57 -6.71 -20.00
N ASN A 139 25.52 -5.50 -19.43
CA ASN A 139 25.49 -4.26 -20.20
C ASN A 139 26.86 -3.87 -20.79
N GLN A 140 27.97 -4.33 -20.20
CA GLN A 140 29.31 -4.11 -20.77
C GLN A 140 29.55 -5.00 -22.00
N ASP A 141 29.04 -6.23 -21.97
CA ASP A 141 29.24 -7.19 -23.06
C ASP A 141 28.31 -6.93 -24.26
N ASN A 142 27.08 -6.46 -24.02
CA ASN A 142 26.10 -6.21 -25.07
C ASN A 142 26.18 -4.76 -25.59
N GLY A 143 27.19 -4.48 -26.41
CA GLY A 143 27.29 -3.22 -27.16
C GLY A 143 25.98 -2.87 -27.86
N SER A 144 25.30 -1.84 -27.35
CA SER A 144 24.09 -1.21 -27.92
C SER A 144 22.97 -2.18 -28.33
N THR A 145 22.32 -2.85 -27.37
CA THR A 145 21.06 -3.54 -27.66
C THR A 145 19.87 -2.59 -27.54
N CYS A 146 19.02 -2.65 -28.57
CA CYS A 146 17.75 -1.96 -28.70
C CYS A 146 16.92 -2.06 -27.40
N ALA A 147 16.41 -0.92 -26.91
CA ALA A 147 15.68 -0.81 -25.66
C ALA A 147 14.38 -1.63 -25.72
N LYS A 148 14.45 -2.89 -25.31
CA LYS A 148 13.28 -3.75 -25.15
C LYS A 148 12.47 -3.23 -23.95
N ILE A 149 11.16 -3.06 -24.14
CA ILE A 149 10.25 -2.68 -23.07
C ILE A 149 10.27 -3.79 -22.02
N ASP A 150 10.72 -3.46 -20.81
CA ASP A 150 10.70 -4.38 -19.68
C ASP A 150 9.29 -4.37 -19.06
N LEU A 151 8.55 -5.44 -19.35
CA LEU A 151 7.18 -5.63 -18.84
C LEU A 151 7.12 -5.58 -17.31
N MET A 152 8.17 -6.08 -16.63
CA MET A 152 8.26 -6.05 -15.17
C MET A 152 8.38 -4.61 -14.67
N GLY A 153 9.18 -3.79 -15.35
CA GLY A 153 9.32 -2.38 -14.99
C GLY A 153 8.05 -1.58 -15.23
N LEU A 154 7.31 -1.88 -16.30
CA LEU A 154 6.00 -1.29 -16.55
C LEU A 154 4.98 -1.69 -15.47
N PHE A 155 4.95 -2.96 -15.09
CA PHE A 155 4.09 -3.48 -14.02
C PHE A 155 4.37 -2.77 -12.68
N LEU A 156 5.64 -2.62 -12.29
CA LEU A 156 6.03 -1.92 -11.08
C LEU A 156 5.65 -0.44 -11.11
N HIS A 157 5.78 0.24 -12.25
CA HIS A 157 5.34 1.64 -12.39
C HIS A 157 3.82 1.78 -12.24
N ALA A 158 3.04 0.88 -12.86
CA ALA A 158 1.59 0.85 -12.68
C ALA A 158 1.21 0.61 -11.21
N TRP A 159 1.99 -0.22 -10.52
CA TRP A 159 1.80 -0.47 -9.10
C TRP A 159 2.02 0.77 -8.24
N ILE A 160 3.08 1.55 -8.49
CA ILE A 160 3.34 2.84 -7.81
C ILE A 160 2.13 3.76 -7.93
N LEU A 161 1.56 3.86 -9.14
CA LEU A 161 0.35 4.66 -9.36
C LEU A 161 -0.81 4.13 -8.52
N GLY A 162 -0.97 2.81 -8.42
CA GLY A 162 -1.94 2.18 -7.53
C GLY A 162 -1.73 2.57 -6.06
N ILE A 163 -0.50 2.62 -5.57
CA ILE A 163 -0.22 3.02 -4.18
C ILE A 163 -0.61 4.46 -3.91
N ILE A 164 -0.44 5.35 -4.89
CA ILE A 164 -0.78 6.77 -4.75
C ILE A 164 -2.30 6.98 -4.86
N LEU A 165 -2.97 6.30 -5.79
CA LEU A 165 -4.38 6.55 -6.11
C LEU A 165 -5.35 5.74 -5.24
N VAL A 166 -4.98 4.54 -4.81
CA VAL A 166 -5.89 3.65 -4.09
C VAL A 166 -6.26 4.18 -2.70
N PRO A 167 -5.34 4.69 -1.85
CA PRO A 167 -5.72 5.18 -0.52
C PRO A 167 -6.68 6.38 -0.56
N PRO A 168 -6.48 7.42 -1.39
CA PRO A 168 -7.49 8.47 -1.57
C PRO A 168 -8.82 7.93 -2.13
N GLY A 169 -8.75 7.01 -3.10
CA GLY A 169 -9.95 6.38 -3.68
C GLY A 169 -10.75 5.58 -2.66
N ALA A 170 -10.08 4.83 -1.77
CA ALA A 170 -10.71 4.11 -0.69
C ALA A 170 -11.25 5.04 0.40
N ALA A 171 -10.54 6.15 0.67
CA ALA A 171 -10.98 7.14 1.65
C ALA A 171 -12.29 7.83 1.26
N VAL A 172 -12.65 7.90 -0.04
CA VAL A 172 -13.93 8.46 -0.48
C VAL A 172 -15.08 7.43 -0.53
N VAL A 173 -14.80 6.13 -0.39
CA VAL A 173 -15.83 5.08 -0.35
C VAL A 173 -16.89 5.32 0.74
N PRO A 174 -16.53 5.70 1.99
CA PRO A 174 -17.52 6.04 3.01
C PRO A 174 -18.55 7.09 2.59
N LEU A 175 -18.18 8.01 1.69
CA LEU A 175 -19.09 9.05 1.18
C LEU A 175 -20.07 8.50 0.16
N ALA A 176 -19.64 7.53 -0.66
CA ALA A 176 -20.44 6.95 -1.72
C ALA A 176 -21.36 5.83 -1.22
N ILE A 177 -20.94 5.08 -0.19
CA ILE A 177 -21.59 3.85 0.24
C ILE A 177 -21.71 3.83 1.77
N HIS A 178 -22.75 4.48 2.28
CA HIS A 178 -23.01 4.61 3.72
C HIS A 178 -23.48 3.30 4.38
N ASN A 179 -24.05 2.36 3.62
CA ASN A 179 -24.71 1.17 4.16
C ASN A 179 -23.87 -0.11 4.15
N LEU A 180 -22.72 -0.14 3.45
CA LEU A 180 -21.90 -1.35 3.32
C LEU A 180 -20.64 -1.33 4.21
N GLU A 181 -20.46 -0.31 5.04
CA GLU A 181 -19.24 -0.21 5.84
C GLU A 181 -19.35 -0.91 7.19
N PRO A 182 -18.37 -1.75 7.58
CA PRO A 182 -18.30 -2.37 8.92
C PRO A 182 -18.26 -1.34 10.06
N THR A 183 -17.83 -0.11 9.77
CA THR A 183 -17.79 1.00 10.72
C THR A 183 -19.19 1.50 11.11
N TYR A 184 -20.24 1.12 10.36
CA TYR A 184 -21.64 1.35 10.76
C TYR A 184 -21.94 0.71 12.13
N PHE A 185 -21.42 -0.49 12.39
CA PHE A 185 -21.59 -1.13 13.69
C PHE A 185 -20.92 -0.36 14.82
N ILE A 186 -19.77 0.27 14.56
CA ILE A 186 -19.06 1.09 15.54
C ILE A 186 -19.84 2.37 15.87
N GLU A 187 -20.50 2.97 14.87
CA GLU A 187 -21.32 4.17 15.04
C GLU A 187 -22.49 3.94 16.02
N ARG A 188 -23.06 2.73 16.03
CA ARG A 188 -24.12 2.35 16.97
C ARG A 188 -23.69 2.45 18.44
N TYR A 189 -22.40 2.28 18.73
CA TYR A 189 -21.85 2.34 20.08
C TYR A 189 -21.27 3.70 20.47
N LEU A 190 -21.10 4.64 19.53
CA LEU A 190 -20.46 5.95 19.74
C LEU A 190 -21.42 7.11 19.49
N THR A 191 -22.51 7.18 20.26
CA THR A 191 -23.57 8.20 20.11
C THR A 191 -23.12 9.64 20.43
N PHE A 192 -21.96 9.81 21.08
CA PHE A 192 -21.45 11.13 21.47
C PHE A 192 -20.82 11.93 20.31
N ILE A 193 -20.42 11.27 19.22
CA ILE A 193 -19.67 11.90 18.13
C ILE A 193 -20.64 12.42 17.06
N PRO A 194 -20.52 13.68 16.59
CA PRO A 194 -21.35 14.17 15.50
C PRO A 194 -21.10 13.38 14.21
N SER A 195 -22.14 13.18 13.38
CA SER A 195 -22.06 12.34 12.17
C SER A 195 -20.93 12.75 11.22
N ILE A 196 -20.65 14.06 11.09
CA ILE A 196 -19.53 14.55 10.28
C ILE A 196 -18.16 14.11 10.84
N GLY A 197 -18.02 14.07 12.17
CA GLY A 197 -16.79 13.61 12.83
C GLY A 197 -16.57 12.12 12.61
N VAL A 198 -17.65 11.32 12.62
CA VAL A 198 -17.60 9.88 12.31
C VAL A 198 -17.13 9.65 10.87
N ILE A 199 -17.69 10.38 9.90
CA ILE A 199 -17.30 10.27 8.49
C ILE A 199 -15.81 10.65 8.31
N LEU A 200 -15.36 11.78 8.86
CA LEU A 200 -13.96 12.21 8.76
C LEU A 200 -13.00 11.19 9.39
N CYS A 201 -13.38 10.62 10.54
CA CYS A 201 -12.63 9.55 11.18
C CYS A 201 -12.52 8.32 10.28
N ARG A 202 -13.61 7.91 9.64
CA ARG A 202 -13.65 6.78 8.69
C ARG A 202 -12.76 7.01 7.47
N MET A 203 -12.87 8.18 6.84
CA MET A 203 -12.02 8.53 5.69
C MET A 203 -10.54 8.48 6.07
N THR A 204 -10.19 9.01 7.25
CA THR A 204 -8.81 9.02 7.76
C THR A 204 -8.33 7.60 8.06
N ALA A 205 -9.14 6.79 8.73
CA ALA A 205 -8.80 5.40 9.05
C ALA A 205 -8.61 4.56 7.78
N MET A 206 -9.52 4.66 6.81
CA MET A 206 -9.42 3.97 5.52
C MET A 206 -8.18 4.40 4.74
N PHE A 207 -7.88 5.70 4.72
CA PHE A 207 -6.65 6.21 4.12
C PHE A 207 -5.42 5.58 4.77
N ILE A 208 -5.32 5.61 6.10
CA ILE A 208 -4.18 5.07 6.84
C ILE A 208 -4.05 3.55 6.62
N ILE A 209 -5.14 2.80 6.70
CA ILE A 209 -5.13 1.33 6.51
C ILE A 209 -4.66 0.99 5.10
N MET A 210 -5.26 1.60 4.08
CA MET A 210 -4.93 1.30 2.69
C MET A 210 -3.51 1.76 2.33
N PHE A 211 -3.07 2.89 2.88
CA PHE A 211 -1.70 3.35 2.73
C PHE A 211 -0.70 2.37 3.36
N ASN A 212 -0.96 1.90 4.58
CA ASN A 212 -0.11 0.92 5.26
C ASN A 212 -0.05 -0.43 4.52
N ILE A 213 -1.18 -0.96 4.06
CA ILE A 213 -1.24 -2.21 3.30
C ILE A 213 -0.34 -2.12 2.06
N LYS A 214 -0.44 -1.01 1.33
CA LYS A 214 0.29 -0.82 0.08
C LYS A 214 1.77 -0.57 0.30
N CYS A 215 2.16 0.20 1.31
CA CYS A 215 3.56 0.39 1.67
C CYS A 215 4.22 -0.90 2.15
N CYS A 216 3.48 -1.77 2.84
CA CYS A 216 4.02 -3.00 3.39
C CYS A 216 4.09 -4.17 2.38
N MET A 217 3.35 -4.13 1.28
CA MET A 217 3.46 -5.12 0.19
C MET A 217 4.71 -4.95 -0.71
N GLN A 218 5.45 -3.85 -0.56
CA GLN A 218 6.58 -3.51 -1.46
C GLN A 218 7.96 -3.56 -0.82
N THR A 219 8.01 -3.63 0.51
CA THR A 219 9.23 -4.05 1.19
C THR A 219 9.39 -5.52 0.99
#